data_AF-A0A919XN97-F1
#
_entry.id   AF-A0A919XN97-F1
#
_cell.length_a   1.000
_cell.length_b   1.000
_cell.length_c   1.000
_cell.angle_alpha   90.00
_cell.angle_beta   90.00
_cell.angle_gamma   90.00
#
_symmetry.space_group_name_H-M   'P 1'
#
loop_
_entity.id
_entity.type
_entity.pdbx_description
1 polymer ?
#
loop_
_entity_poly.entity_id
_entity_poly.type
_entity_poly.pdbx_seq_one_letter_code
_entity_poly.pdbx_strand_id
1 'polypeptide(L)'
;MSTLLTEVQTFLLFSDQSGLGYLEKNQSSYENYFDLLCNQSLKLVEYPEYCHQKIEWLLERNYLKSDDEGYITFEDESVILVMRDLYFNAVINYWRSSRTKRSAIDKLETKKVIVYESSLFSKPEQDYINFTLNKSQFNNGWDLRNRYSHTQPKSTENEKLHEQNFMIFLRLLVLFVIKINDDFCIASAISKDEI
;
A
#
# COMPACT_ATOMS: atom_id res chain seq x y z
N MET A 1 -8.26 -3.33 -8.09
CA MET A 1 -7.22 -3.01 -7.09
C MET A 1 -7.72 -3.42 -5.72
N SER A 2 -6.83 -3.66 -4.75
CA SER A 2 -7.22 -3.94 -3.37
C SER A 2 -6.60 -2.97 -2.37
N THR A 3 -7.29 -2.66 -1.27
CA THR A 3 -6.87 -1.69 -0.22
C THR A 3 -7.20 -2.22 1.18
N LEU A 4 -6.42 -1.84 2.20
CA LEU A 4 -6.58 -2.26 3.61
C LEU A 4 -7.80 -1.61 4.30
N LEU A 5 -8.48 -2.38 5.15
CA LEU A 5 -9.62 -1.94 5.98
C LEU A 5 -9.25 -1.74 7.46
N THR A 6 -8.24 -2.45 7.96
CA THR A 6 -7.84 -2.44 9.37
C THR A 6 -6.36 -2.13 9.49
N GLU A 7 -6.03 -1.05 10.21
CA GLU A 7 -4.67 -0.50 10.25
C GLU A 7 -3.81 -1.08 11.39
N VAL A 8 -4.41 -1.70 12.41
CA VAL A 8 -3.70 -2.12 13.63
C VAL A 8 -2.64 -3.18 13.34
N GLN A 9 -2.99 -4.25 12.62
CA GLN A 9 -2.04 -5.32 12.32
C GLN A 9 -0.88 -4.85 11.45
N THR A 10 -1.15 -3.99 10.46
CA THR A 10 -0.11 -3.46 9.57
C THR A 10 0.76 -2.44 10.27
N PHE A 11 0.18 -1.64 11.18
CA PHE A 11 0.93 -0.77 12.08
C PHE A 11 1.88 -1.59 12.96
N LEU A 12 1.38 -2.64 13.64
CA LEU A 12 2.22 -3.46 14.52
C LEU A 12 3.36 -4.17 13.76
N LEU A 13 3.09 -4.67 12.56
CA LEU A 13 4.08 -5.43 11.78
C LEU A 13 5.09 -4.55 11.04
N PHE A 14 4.64 -3.43 10.44
CA PHE A 14 5.41 -2.70 9.43
C PHE A 14 5.74 -1.25 9.81
N SER A 15 5.12 -0.70 10.86
CA SER A 15 5.50 0.63 11.35
C SER A 15 6.73 0.53 12.27
N ASP A 16 7.67 1.44 12.03
CA ASP A 16 8.79 1.77 12.90
C ASP A 16 8.35 2.37 14.24
N GLN A 17 7.16 2.95 14.29
CA GLN A 17 6.56 3.52 15.50
C GLN A 17 5.78 2.50 16.34
N SER A 18 5.74 1.22 15.93
CA SER A 18 5.04 0.18 16.70
C SER A 18 5.73 -0.16 18.03
N GLY A 19 7.04 0.13 18.13
CA GLY A 19 7.90 -0.26 19.25
C GLY A 19 8.25 -1.75 19.29
N LEU A 20 7.74 -2.55 18.34
CA LEU A 20 8.01 -4.00 18.27
C LEU A 20 9.32 -4.34 17.56
N GLY A 21 9.90 -3.43 16.77
CA GLY A 21 11.19 -3.62 16.09
C GLY A 21 12.42 -3.43 16.97
N TYR A 22 12.25 -3.06 18.24
CA TYR A 22 13.34 -2.73 19.15
C TYR A 22 13.55 -3.81 20.22
N LEU A 23 14.80 -4.25 20.40
CA LEU A 23 15.20 -5.20 21.44
C LEU A 23 16.35 -4.62 22.27
N GLU A 24 16.08 -4.34 23.55
CA GLU A 24 17.08 -3.80 24.49
C GLU A 24 18.29 -4.73 24.65
N LYS A 25 18.06 -6.05 24.69
CA LYS A 25 19.11 -7.04 25.02
C LYS A 25 20.22 -7.14 23.96
N ASN A 26 19.91 -6.92 22.69
CA ASN A 26 20.85 -7.13 21.59
C ASN A 26 21.43 -5.82 21.02
N GLN A 27 21.03 -4.65 21.54
CA GLN A 27 21.32 -3.31 20.97
C GLN A 27 21.02 -3.20 19.46
N SER A 28 20.28 -4.15 18.90
CA SER A 28 19.92 -4.20 17.49
C SER A 28 18.55 -3.55 17.35
N SER A 29 18.50 -2.39 16.72
CA SER A 29 17.24 -1.77 16.31
C SER A 29 16.96 -2.20 14.87
N TYR A 30 15.80 -2.81 14.65
CA TYR A 30 15.27 -3.03 13.30
C TYR A 30 14.30 -1.91 12.95
N GLU A 31 14.09 -1.68 11.65
CA GLU A 31 13.15 -0.64 11.19
C GLU A 31 11.72 -0.96 11.61
N ASN A 32 11.31 -2.22 11.62
CA ASN A 32 9.97 -2.65 12.02
C ASN A 32 9.99 -4.10 12.52
N TYR A 33 8.84 -4.59 12.97
CA TYR A 33 8.74 -5.93 13.55
C TYR A 33 8.91 -7.05 12.52
N PHE A 34 8.44 -6.83 11.29
CA PHE A 34 8.66 -7.76 10.19
C PHE A 34 10.15 -7.99 9.94
N ASP A 35 10.95 -6.93 9.88
CA ASP A 35 12.40 -7.04 9.66
C ASP A 35 13.09 -7.75 10.84
N LEU A 36 12.63 -7.51 12.07
CA LEU A 36 13.14 -8.22 13.25
C LEU A 36 12.87 -9.73 13.14
N LEU A 37 11.63 -10.14 12.80
CA LEU A 37 11.26 -11.56 12.67
C LEU A 37 11.99 -12.26 11.51
N CYS A 38 12.32 -11.53 10.44
CA CYS A 38 13.12 -12.09 9.34
C CYS A 38 14.59 -12.32 9.71
N ASN A 39 15.11 -11.60 10.69
CA ASN A 39 16.54 -11.64 11.05
C ASN A 39 16.84 -12.34 12.38
N GLN A 40 15.85 -12.45 13.27
CA GLN A 40 16.01 -13.06 14.60
C GLN A 40 14.82 -13.95 14.95
N SER A 41 15.13 -15.18 15.39
CA SER A 41 14.16 -16.09 15.99
C SER A 41 14.08 -15.83 17.49
N LEU A 42 12.89 -15.45 17.98
CA LEU A 42 12.69 -15.07 19.39
C LEU A 42 11.44 -15.71 19.96
N LYS A 43 11.51 -16.13 21.22
CA LYS A 43 10.36 -16.58 22.00
C LYS A 43 9.67 -15.40 22.67
N LEU A 44 8.39 -15.53 23.00
CA LEU A 44 7.61 -14.45 23.63
C LEU A 44 8.29 -13.89 24.89
N VAL A 45 8.89 -14.76 25.71
CA VAL A 45 9.60 -14.41 26.96
C VAL A 45 10.86 -13.55 26.75
N GLU A 46 11.38 -13.49 25.54
CA GLU A 46 12.57 -12.70 25.20
C GLU A 46 12.23 -11.24 24.90
N TYR A 47 10.96 -10.97 24.58
CA TYR A 47 10.45 -9.62 24.38
C TYR A 47 10.18 -8.93 25.73
N PRO A 48 10.31 -7.59 25.80
CA PRO A 48 9.85 -6.82 26.96
C PRO A 48 8.34 -7.02 27.22
N GLU A 49 7.93 -7.01 28.49
CA GLU A 49 6.53 -7.25 28.89
C GLU A 49 5.54 -6.30 28.21
N TYR A 50 5.92 -5.04 27.97
CA TYR A 50 5.06 -4.07 27.29
C TYR A 50 4.77 -4.44 25.82
N CYS A 51 5.56 -5.32 25.20
CA CYS A 51 5.34 -5.83 23.85
C CYS A 51 4.41 -7.05 23.82
N HIS A 52 4.28 -7.78 24.92
CA HIS A 52 3.59 -9.09 24.95
C HIS A 52 2.15 -8.97 24.46
N GLN A 53 1.39 -8.00 24.97
CA GLN A 53 0.00 -7.80 24.57
C GLN A 53 -0.17 -7.57 23.05
N LYS A 54 0.77 -6.85 22.41
CA LYS A 54 0.74 -6.59 20.97
C LYS A 54 1.06 -7.86 20.17
N ILE A 55 2.01 -8.66 20.64
CA ILE A 55 2.41 -9.92 19.98
C ILE A 55 1.31 -10.96 20.15
N GLU A 56 0.73 -11.09 21.34
CA GLU A 56 -0.41 -11.97 21.61
C GLU A 56 -1.61 -11.61 20.72
N TRP A 57 -1.90 -10.31 20.54
CA TRP A 57 -2.97 -9.87 19.64
C TRP A 57 -2.76 -10.36 18.18
N LEU A 58 -1.51 -10.41 17.72
CA LEU A 58 -1.13 -10.91 16.38
C LEU A 58 -1.22 -12.45 16.29
N LEU A 59 -0.85 -13.15 17.37
CA LEU A 59 -0.98 -14.61 17.50
C LEU A 59 -2.45 -15.05 17.50
N GLU A 60 -3.30 -14.42 18.32
CA GLU A 60 -4.74 -14.71 18.41
C GLU A 60 -5.47 -14.57 17.06
N ARG A 61 -4.97 -13.72 16.17
CA ARG A 61 -5.55 -13.44 14.84
C ARG A 61 -4.90 -14.25 13.72
N ASN A 62 -3.98 -15.15 14.05
CA ASN A 62 -3.26 -15.99 13.10
C ASN A 62 -2.51 -15.17 12.03
N TYR A 63 -1.86 -14.07 12.45
CA TYR A 63 -0.83 -13.41 11.64
C TYR A 63 0.55 -13.97 11.97
N LEU A 64 0.76 -14.29 13.24
CA LEU A 64 1.94 -14.98 13.75
C LEU A 64 1.51 -16.33 14.33
N LYS A 65 2.50 -17.20 14.51
CA LYS A 65 2.39 -18.44 15.26
C LYS A 65 3.63 -18.67 16.12
N SER A 66 3.49 -19.54 17.10
CA SER A 66 4.64 -20.17 17.75
C SER A 66 4.93 -21.48 17.04
N ASP A 67 6.19 -21.73 16.70
CA ASP A 67 6.62 -23.05 16.24
C ASP A 67 6.72 -24.06 17.42
N ASP A 68 7.08 -25.30 17.10
CA ASP A 68 7.20 -26.41 18.07
C ASP A 68 8.25 -26.14 19.17
N GLU A 69 9.22 -25.27 18.90
CA GLU A 69 10.29 -24.91 19.83
C GLU A 69 9.96 -23.64 20.65
N GLY A 70 8.85 -22.96 20.33
CA GLY A 70 8.37 -21.77 21.03
C GLY A 70 8.76 -20.44 20.37
N TYR A 71 9.34 -20.44 19.17
CA TYR A 71 9.73 -19.22 18.46
C TYR A 71 8.57 -18.63 17.69
N ILE A 72 8.48 -17.31 17.72
CA ILE A 72 7.47 -16.55 16.99
C ILE A 72 7.86 -16.47 15.51
N THR A 73 6.97 -16.94 14.64
CA THR A 73 7.15 -16.94 13.18
C THR A 73 5.87 -16.49 12.48
N PHE A 74 5.92 -16.24 11.17
CA PHE A 74 4.72 -15.91 10.40
C PHE A 74 3.82 -17.13 10.21
N GLU A 75 2.51 -16.95 10.40
CA GLU A 75 1.52 -18.00 10.13
C GLU A 75 1.50 -18.36 8.63
N ASP A 76 1.33 -17.32 7.79
CA ASP A 76 1.32 -17.42 6.34
C ASP A 76 2.15 -16.28 5.75
N GLU A 77 3.38 -16.59 5.34
CA GLU A 77 4.33 -15.63 4.80
C GLU A 77 3.78 -14.90 3.57
N SER A 78 3.01 -15.59 2.70
CA SER A 78 2.45 -14.99 1.49
C SER A 78 1.42 -13.90 1.83
N VAL A 79 0.63 -14.11 2.87
CA VAL A 79 -0.34 -13.13 3.39
C VAL A 79 0.38 -11.93 3.99
N ILE A 80 1.41 -12.16 4.80
CA ILE A 80 2.18 -11.08 5.41
C ILE A 80 2.88 -10.22 4.35
N LEU A 81 3.45 -10.83 3.31
CA LEU A 81 4.06 -10.10 2.20
C LEU A 81 3.05 -9.25 1.41
N VAL A 82 1.84 -9.75 1.19
CA VAL A 82 0.76 -8.96 0.57
C VAL A 82 0.35 -7.79 1.46
N MET A 83 0.22 -8.01 2.77
CA MET A 83 -0.09 -6.94 3.71
C MET A 83 1.02 -5.88 3.76
N ARG A 84 2.29 -6.30 3.69
CA ARG A 84 3.44 -5.40 3.63
C ARG A 84 3.39 -4.53 2.38
N ASP A 85 3.14 -5.13 1.23
CA ASP A 85 3.03 -4.40 -0.03
C ASP A 85 1.87 -3.38 0.00
N LEU A 86 0.70 -3.76 0.54
CA LEU A 86 -0.40 -2.83 0.76
C LEU A 86 -0.06 -1.70 1.73
N TYR A 87 0.70 -1.96 2.78
CA TYR A 87 1.08 -0.92 3.75
C TYR A 87 1.96 0.15 3.09
N PHE A 88 2.95 -0.25 2.28
CA PHE A 88 3.87 0.71 1.64
C PHE A 88 3.32 1.34 0.35
N ASN A 89 2.50 0.62 -0.41
CA ASN A 89 2.00 1.08 -1.72
C ASN A 89 0.52 1.47 -1.72
N ALA A 90 -0.19 1.29 -0.60
CA ALA A 90 -1.64 1.48 -0.40
C ALA A 90 -2.55 0.57 -1.25
N VAL A 91 -2.11 0.13 -2.43
CA VAL A 91 -2.90 -0.64 -3.39
C VAL A 91 -2.10 -1.72 -4.10
N ILE A 92 -2.78 -2.81 -4.45
CA ILE A 92 -2.22 -3.89 -5.29
C ILE A 92 -3.09 -4.10 -6.53
N ASN A 93 -2.43 -4.35 -7.67
CA ASN A 93 -3.08 -4.86 -8.88
C ASN A 93 -3.20 -6.39 -8.81
N TYR A 94 -4.42 -6.86 -8.61
CA TYR A 94 -4.75 -8.29 -8.49
C TYR A 94 -4.34 -9.09 -9.73
N TRP A 95 -4.73 -8.64 -10.93
CA TRP A 95 -4.49 -9.36 -12.18
C TRP A 95 -3.02 -9.38 -12.60
N ARG A 96 -2.25 -8.36 -12.22
CA ARG A 96 -0.80 -8.34 -12.43
C ARG A 96 -0.01 -9.14 -11.37
N SER A 97 -0.66 -9.60 -10.31
CA SER A 97 -0.03 -10.39 -9.25
C SER A 97 0.11 -11.87 -9.65
N SER A 98 1.12 -12.56 -9.12
CA SER A 98 1.29 -14.01 -9.30
C SER A 98 0.13 -14.80 -8.68
N ARG A 99 -0.09 -16.05 -9.11
CA ARG A 99 -1.16 -16.91 -8.56
C ARG A 99 -1.05 -17.11 -7.04
N THR A 100 0.18 -17.27 -6.53
CA THR A 100 0.43 -17.38 -5.08
C THR A 100 0.02 -16.12 -4.34
N LYS A 101 0.38 -14.94 -4.87
CA LYS A 101 0.02 -13.65 -4.31
C LYS A 101 -1.49 -13.40 -4.39
N ARG A 102 -2.15 -13.77 -5.49
CA ARG A 102 -3.62 -13.69 -5.63
C ARG A 102 -4.34 -14.53 -4.59
N SER A 103 -3.91 -15.78 -4.37
CA SER A 103 -4.48 -16.62 -3.32
C SER A 103 -4.34 -15.98 -1.93
N ALA A 104 -3.21 -15.32 -1.64
CA ALA A 104 -3.03 -14.58 -0.40
C ALA A 104 -3.94 -13.33 -0.30
N ILE A 105 -4.15 -12.62 -1.40
CA ILE A 105 -5.12 -11.51 -1.49
C ILE A 105 -6.54 -12.04 -1.22
N ASP A 106 -6.95 -13.15 -1.83
CA ASP A 106 -8.28 -13.74 -1.61
C ASP A 106 -8.51 -14.17 -0.15
N LYS A 107 -7.47 -14.72 0.50
CA LYS A 107 -7.51 -15.03 1.94
C LYS A 107 -7.74 -13.77 2.78
N LEU A 108 -7.09 -12.66 2.44
CA LEU A 108 -7.26 -11.38 3.13
C LEU A 108 -8.64 -10.78 2.91
N GLU A 109 -9.21 -10.93 1.71
CA GLU A 109 -10.58 -10.49 1.41
C GLU A 109 -11.59 -11.30 2.21
N THR A 110 -11.42 -12.63 2.27
CA THR A 110 -12.28 -13.52 3.08
C THR A 110 -12.24 -13.14 4.57
N LYS A 111 -11.06 -12.73 5.07
CA LYS A 111 -10.88 -12.20 6.44
C LYS A 111 -11.40 -10.77 6.62
N LYS A 112 -11.95 -10.13 5.58
CA LYS A 112 -12.39 -8.72 5.55
C LYS A 112 -11.30 -7.73 5.98
N VAL A 113 -10.05 -8.06 5.68
CA VAL A 113 -8.87 -7.20 5.92
C VAL A 113 -8.67 -6.22 4.76
N ILE A 114 -9.13 -6.59 3.57
CA ILE A 114 -9.04 -5.78 2.36
C ILE A 114 -10.37 -5.73 1.62
N VAL A 115 -10.51 -4.78 0.70
CA VAL A 115 -11.62 -4.71 -0.26
C VAL A 115 -11.10 -4.71 -1.69
N TYR A 116 -11.91 -5.23 -2.61
CA TYR A 116 -11.69 -5.08 -4.04
C TYR A 116 -12.39 -3.83 -4.59
N GLU A 117 -11.70 -3.13 -5.48
CA GLU A 117 -12.24 -2.05 -6.30
C GLU A 117 -11.98 -2.32 -7.79
N SER A 118 -12.88 -1.84 -8.65
CA SER A 118 -12.85 -2.06 -10.10
C SER A 118 -12.74 -0.78 -10.92
N SER A 119 -12.41 0.36 -10.30
CA SER A 119 -12.14 1.59 -11.03
C SER A 119 -10.78 1.54 -11.75
N LEU A 120 -10.68 2.22 -12.89
CA LEU A 120 -9.44 2.33 -13.67
C LEU A 120 -8.28 2.90 -12.83
N PHE A 121 -8.59 3.92 -12.02
CA PHE A 121 -7.66 4.54 -11.09
C PHE A 121 -7.95 4.10 -9.66
N SER A 122 -6.90 3.91 -8.87
CA SER A 122 -6.97 3.66 -7.43
C SER A 122 -7.49 4.89 -6.68
N LYS A 123 -7.92 4.76 -5.42
CA LYS A 123 -8.24 5.93 -4.59
C LYS A 123 -7.06 6.91 -4.45
N PRO A 124 -5.83 6.48 -4.10
CA PRO A 124 -4.67 7.37 -4.11
C PRO A 124 -4.40 8.03 -5.47
N GLU A 125 -4.59 7.32 -6.59
CA GLU A 125 -4.42 7.88 -7.94
C GLU A 125 -5.50 8.92 -8.25
N GLN A 126 -6.76 8.64 -7.90
CA GLN A 126 -7.88 9.58 -8.05
C GLN A 126 -7.64 10.84 -7.23
N ASP A 127 -7.17 10.69 -5.99
CA ASP A 127 -6.86 11.79 -5.09
C ASP A 127 -5.71 12.64 -5.64
N TYR A 128 -4.65 12.02 -6.17
CA TYR A 128 -3.55 12.73 -6.82
C TYR A 128 -4.01 13.51 -8.06
N ILE A 129 -4.83 12.89 -8.91
CA ILE A 129 -5.39 13.53 -10.11
C ILE A 129 -6.30 14.70 -9.70
N ASN A 130 -7.16 14.50 -8.69
CA ASN A 130 -8.04 15.55 -8.18
C ASN A 130 -7.24 16.69 -7.58
N PHE A 131 -6.22 16.41 -6.76
CA PHE A 131 -5.32 17.42 -6.19
C PHE A 131 -4.64 18.25 -7.30
N THR A 132 -4.22 17.59 -8.39
CA THR A 132 -3.51 18.25 -9.49
C THR A 132 -4.45 19.09 -10.36
N LEU A 133 -5.59 18.54 -10.74
CA LEU A 133 -6.46 19.13 -11.76
C LEU A 133 -7.59 19.97 -11.18
N ASN A 134 -8.18 19.57 -10.06
CA ASN A 134 -9.42 20.14 -9.54
C ASN A 134 -9.21 20.73 -8.12
N LYS A 135 -10.19 21.48 -7.62
CA LYS A 135 -10.27 21.93 -6.22
C LYS A 135 -11.53 21.44 -5.52
N SER A 136 -12.00 20.24 -5.88
CA SER A 136 -13.22 19.67 -5.31
C SER A 136 -13.00 19.00 -3.96
N GLN A 137 -11.82 18.41 -3.73
CA GLN A 137 -11.52 17.61 -2.54
C GLN A 137 -10.45 18.22 -1.63
N PHE A 138 -9.44 18.90 -2.20
CA PHE A 138 -8.30 19.43 -1.46
C PHE A 138 -8.26 20.95 -1.50
N ASN A 139 -8.24 21.59 -0.33
CA ASN A 139 -8.20 23.05 -0.22
C ASN A 139 -6.89 23.66 -0.73
N ASN A 140 -5.81 22.88 -0.70
CA ASN A 140 -4.46 23.22 -1.16
C ASN A 140 -4.09 22.58 -2.51
N GLY A 141 -5.07 22.08 -3.27
CA GLY A 141 -4.84 21.53 -4.62
C GLY A 141 -4.29 22.57 -5.61
N TRP A 142 -3.60 22.08 -6.64
CA TRP A 142 -3.05 22.94 -7.69
C TRP A 142 -4.12 23.51 -8.61
N ASP A 143 -5.28 22.85 -8.73
CA ASP A 143 -6.45 23.37 -9.42
C ASP A 143 -6.18 23.76 -10.88
N LEU A 144 -5.28 23.03 -11.55
CA LEU A 144 -4.76 23.44 -12.86
C LEU A 144 -5.88 23.51 -13.92
N ARG A 145 -6.82 22.56 -13.92
CA ARG A 145 -7.92 22.55 -14.90
C ARG A 145 -8.77 23.81 -14.76
N ASN A 146 -9.19 24.15 -13.54
CA ASN A 146 -10.05 25.32 -13.33
C ASN A 146 -9.32 26.62 -13.66
N ARG A 147 -8.03 26.72 -13.30
CA ARG A 147 -7.19 27.88 -13.65
C ARG A 147 -7.19 28.11 -15.15
N TYR A 148 -6.84 27.11 -15.95
CA TYR A 148 -6.73 27.25 -17.41
C TYR A 148 -8.08 27.24 -18.15
N SER A 149 -9.15 26.70 -17.56
CA SER A 149 -10.48 26.67 -18.18
C SER A 149 -11.30 27.94 -17.92
N HIS A 150 -11.12 28.59 -16.76
CA HIS A 150 -11.97 29.71 -16.33
C HIS A 150 -11.23 31.03 -16.15
N THR A 151 -9.91 30.99 -15.95
CA THR A 151 -9.07 32.19 -15.87
C THR A 151 -8.30 32.26 -17.18
N GLN A 152 -8.45 33.34 -17.95
CA GLN A 152 -7.49 33.55 -19.03
C GLN A 152 -6.10 33.65 -18.39
N PRO A 153 -5.12 32.82 -18.81
CA PRO A 153 -3.76 32.94 -18.29
C PRO A 153 -3.32 34.38 -18.53
N LYS A 154 -3.08 35.12 -17.45
CA LYS A 154 -2.66 36.52 -17.60
C LYS A 154 -1.33 36.49 -18.30
N SER A 155 -1.15 37.31 -19.34
CA SER A 155 0.12 37.44 -20.07
C SER A 155 1.31 37.90 -19.18
N THR A 156 1.05 38.24 -17.93
CA THR A 156 2.04 38.56 -16.89
C THR A 156 2.47 37.35 -16.05
N GLU A 157 1.87 36.17 -16.24
CA GLU A 157 2.31 34.95 -15.58
C GLU A 157 3.63 34.46 -16.16
N ASN A 158 4.46 33.87 -15.29
CA ASN A 158 5.80 33.44 -15.62
C ASN A 158 5.75 32.32 -16.67
N GLU A 159 6.34 32.53 -17.85
CA GLU A 159 6.40 31.55 -18.94
C GLU A 159 6.88 30.16 -18.45
N LYS A 160 7.84 30.14 -17.52
CA LYS A 160 8.32 28.90 -16.89
C LYS A 160 7.23 28.14 -16.12
N LEU A 161 6.30 28.84 -15.48
CA LEU A 161 5.17 28.22 -14.79
C LEU A 161 4.23 27.53 -15.79
N HIS A 162 3.97 28.18 -16.93
CA HIS A 162 3.16 27.58 -17.98
C HIS A 162 3.81 26.35 -18.61
N GLU A 163 5.13 26.40 -18.83
CA GLU A 163 5.91 25.25 -19.29
C GLU A 163 5.81 24.07 -18.30
N GLN A 164 6.01 24.33 -17.01
CA GLN A 164 5.87 23.30 -15.97
C GLN A 164 4.46 22.69 -15.94
N ASN A 165 3.43 23.53 -15.99
CA ASN A 165 2.04 23.06 -16.01
C ASN A 165 1.73 22.23 -17.26
N PHE A 166 2.24 22.64 -18.42
CA PHE A 166 2.13 21.86 -19.66
C PHE A 166 2.76 20.47 -19.50
N MET A 167 3.97 20.39 -18.93
CA MET A 167 4.63 19.11 -18.66
C MET A 167 3.82 18.24 -17.68
N ILE A 168 3.18 18.83 -16.68
CA ILE A 168 2.28 18.11 -15.76
C ILE A 168 1.09 17.52 -16.52
N PHE A 169 0.42 18.29 -17.38
CA PHE A 169 -0.70 17.78 -18.19
C PHE A 169 -0.26 16.67 -19.14
N LEU A 170 0.88 16.84 -19.82
CA LEU A 170 1.42 15.84 -20.74
C LEU A 170 1.74 14.53 -20.00
N ARG A 171 2.36 14.62 -18.82
CA ARG A 171 2.64 13.47 -17.96
C ARG A 171 1.35 12.74 -17.56
N LEU A 172 0.31 13.47 -17.15
CA LEU A 172 -0.99 12.87 -16.81
C LEU A 172 -1.63 12.17 -18.02
N LEU A 173 -1.60 12.79 -19.20
CA LEU A 173 -2.11 12.19 -20.43
C LEU A 173 -1.40 10.86 -20.74
N VAL A 174 -0.06 10.86 -20.69
CA VAL A 174 0.73 9.64 -20.90
C VAL A 174 0.37 8.56 -19.88
N LEU A 175 0.25 8.92 -18.60
CA LEU A 175 -0.17 7.99 -17.55
C LEU A 175 -1.56 7.40 -17.82
N PHE A 176 -2.52 8.20 -18.29
CA PHE A 176 -3.87 7.73 -18.61
C PHE A 176 -3.86 6.74 -19.77
N VAL A 177 -3.13 7.06 -20.85
CA VAL A 177 -2.99 6.16 -22.00
C VAL A 177 -2.36 4.84 -21.58
N ILE A 178 -1.31 4.87 -20.76
CA ILE A 178 -0.66 3.66 -20.24
C ILE A 178 -1.64 2.83 -19.39
N LYS A 179 -2.39 3.46 -18.48
CA LYS A 179 -3.37 2.76 -17.62
C LYS A 179 -4.51 2.13 -18.42
N ILE A 180 -5.07 2.84 -19.40
CA ILE A 180 -6.13 2.32 -20.27
C ILE A 180 -5.60 1.14 -21.09
N ASN A 181 -4.39 1.26 -21.65
CA ASN A 181 -3.77 0.17 -22.39
C ASN A 181 -3.50 -1.05 -21.50
N ASP A 182 -3.01 -0.85 -20.28
CA ASP A 182 -2.80 -1.92 -19.30
C ASP A 182 -4.08 -2.70 -19.01
N ASP A 183 -5.21 -1.99 -18.84
CA ASP A 183 -6.53 -2.58 -18.60
C ASP A 183 -6.99 -3.43 -19.80
N PHE A 184 -6.80 -2.94 -21.03
CA PHE A 184 -7.07 -3.73 -22.23
C PHE A 184 -6.18 -4.96 -22.36
N CYS A 185 -4.89 -4.85 -22.03
CA CYS A 185 -3.97 -5.99 -22.02
C CYS A 185 -4.42 -7.05 -21.00
N ILE A 186 -4.86 -6.63 -19.80
CA ILE A 186 -5.39 -7.53 -18.77
C ILE A 186 -6.65 -8.22 -19.27
N ALA A 187 -7.62 -7.47 -19.82
CA ALA A 187 -8.85 -8.04 -20.34
C ALA A 187 -8.59 -9.08 -21.45
N SER A 188 -7.65 -8.79 -22.35
CA SER A 188 -7.22 -9.72 -23.40
C SER A 188 -6.59 -10.99 -22.82
N ALA A 189 -5.70 -10.86 -21.84
CA ALA A 189 -5.04 -12.01 -21.22
C ALA A 189 -6.01 -12.91 -20.43
N ILE A 190 -6.99 -12.31 -19.73
CA ILE A 190 -8.07 -13.05 -19.07
C ILE A 190 -8.90 -13.82 -20.10
N SER A 191 -9.25 -13.20 -21.24
CA SER A 191 -10.06 -13.86 -22.28
C SER A 191 -9.38 -15.07 -22.93
N LYS A 192 -8.06 -15.20 -22.77
CA LYS A 192 -7.23 -16.28 -23.31
C LYS A 192 -6.78 -17.29 -22.24
N ASP A 193 -7.24 -17.14 -21.00
CA ASP A 193 -6.80 -17.93 -19.84
C ASP A 193 -5.27 -17.88 -19.60
N GLU A 194 -4.61 -16.78 -19.98
CA GLU A 194 -3.16 -16.59 -19.81
C GLU A 194 -2.78 -16.17 -18.38
N ILE A 195 -3.72 -15.54 -17.65
CA ILE A 195 -3.50 -15.04 -16.29
C ILE A 195 -4.62 -15.44 -15.35
#